data_AF-A0A2V8P830-F1
#
_entry.id   AF-A0A2V8P830-F1
#
_cell.length_a   1.000
_cell.length_b   1.000
_cell.length_c   1.000
_cell.angle_alpha   90.00
_cell.angle_beta   90.00
_cell.angle_gamma   90.00
#
_symmetry.space_group_name_H-M   'P 1'
#
loop_
_entity.id
_entity.type
_entity.pdbx_description
1 polymer ?
#
loop_
_entity_poly.entity_id
_entity_poly.type
_entity_poly.pdbx_seq_one_letter_code
_entity_poly.pdbx_strand_id
1 'polypeptide(L)'
;MKLVALSALLFFFGCQKSSSPIPAVNVNVPSFRSPTATEVFNLRSKCAELGEKIMKNTVIGDELKKEQLSHYEPKTNRCYVRLTVWKANLGKGDEYFQQYLFDGQTGQVLAAIRREHGVRSGDIYSDPSPSQGNSDEMYLDASIFISQMMAYDRQQ
;
A
#
# COMPACT_ATOMS: atom_id res chain seq x y z
N MET A 1 -74.09 -28.53 36.98
CA MET A 1 -73.21 -27.35 37.15
C MET A 1 -71.78 -27.76 36.85
N LYS A 2 -71.07 -26.91 36.10
CA LYS A 2 -69.72 -27.11 35.56
C LYS A 2 -68.64 -26.69 36.56
N LEU A 3 -67.39 -27.01 36.16
CA LEU A 3 -66.09 -26.39 36.47
C LEU A 3 -65.30 -26.95 37.66
N VAL A 4 -63.98 -27.10 37.60
CA VAL A 4 -62.94 -27.14 36.55
C VAL A 4 -61.67 -27.52 37.34
N ALA A 5 -60.80 -28.37 36.80
CA ALA A 5 -59.46 -28.56 37.35
C ALA A 5 -58.43 -28.47 36.22
N LEU A 6 -57.44 -27.61 36.48
CA LEU A 6 -56.31 -27.24 35.64
C LEU A 6 -55.47 -28.46 35.23
N SER A 7 -54.98 -28.46 33.98
CA SER A 7 -53.79 -29.24 33.62
C SER A 7 -52.87 -28.38 32.76
N ALA A 8 -51.64 -28.21 33.22
CA ALA A 8 -50.60 -27.38 32.63
C ALA A 8 -50.05 -28.02 31.33
N LEU A 9 -50.09 -27.27 30.22
CA LEU A 9 -49.35 -27.63 29.01
C LEU A 9 -47.94 -27.03 29.08
N LEU A 10 -46.95 -27.91 29.30
CA LEU A 10 -45.53 -27.63 29.06
C LEU A 10 -45.27 -27.68 27.55
N PHE A 11 -45.14 -26.52 26.91
CA PHE A 11 -44.66 -26.41 25.54
C PHE A 11 -43.14 -26.62 25.51
N PHE A 12 -42.70 -27.82 25.13
CA PHE A 12 -41.33 -28.04 24.69
C PHE A 12 -41.14 -27.40 23.30
N PHE A 13 -40.71 -26.14 23.26
CA PHE A 13 -40.14 -25.56 22.05
C PHE A 13 -38.78 -26.19 21.80
N GLY A 14 -38.75 -27.23 20.96
CA GLY A 14 -37.52 -27.79 20.42
C GLY A 14 -36.84 -26.78 19.50
N CYS A 15 -35.60 -26.40 19.83
CA CYS A 15 -34.71 -25.69 18.92
C CYS A 15 -34.44 -26.56 17.68
N GLN A 16 -35.13 -26.31 16.58
CA GLN A 16 -34.70 -26.77 15.27
C GLN A 16 -33.42 -26.01 14.90
N LYS A 17 -32.26 -26.66 15.09
CA LYS A 17 -31.01 -26.23 14.45
C LYS A 17 -31.19 -26.38 12.94
N SER A 18 -31.53 -25.28 12.27
CA SER A 18 -31.37 -25.15 10.83
C SER A 18 -29.87 -25.16 10.53
N SER A 19 -29.30 -26.33 10.24
CA SER A 19 -27.99 -26.43 9.63
C SER A 19 -28.13 -26.08 8.15
N SER A 20 -28.01 -24.79 7.84
CA SER A 20 -27.74 -24.37 6.46
C SER A 20 -26.47 -25.08 5.99
N PRO A 21 -26.46 -25.71 4.81
CA PRO A 21 -25.24 -26.30 4.27
C PRO A 21 -24.20 -25.20 4.10
N ILE A 22 -23.04 -25.34 4.73
CA ILE A 22 -21.87 -24.51 4.43
C ILE A 22 -21.57 -24.74 2.94
N PRO A 23 -21.63 -23.72 2.07
CA PRO A 23 -21.25 -23.90 0.68
C PRO A 23 -19.79 -24.34 0.67
N ALA A 24 -19.51 -25.46 0.00
CA ALA A 24 -18.16 -25.97 -0.17
C ALA A 24 -17.28 -24.86 -0.75
N VAL A 25 -16.33 -24.37 0.04
CA VAL A 25 -15.29 -23.46 -0.42
C VAL A 25 -14.55 -24.21 -1.53
N ASN A 26 -14.67 -23.72 -2.76
CA ASN A 26 -13.92 -24.24 -3.89
C ASN A 26 -12.43 -23.97 -3.61
N VAL A 27 -11.71 -24.99 -3.13
CA VAL A 27 -10.27 -24.95 -2.81
C VAL A 27 -9.47 -24.96 -4.10
N ASN A 28 -9.68 -23.94 -4.92
CA ASN A 28 -8.86 -23.67 -6.11
C ASN A 28 -8.30 -22.24 -6.02
N VAL A 29 -7.92 -21.84 -4.80
CA VAL A 29 -7.03 -20.70 -4.61
C VAL A 29 -5.64 -21.17 -5.02
N PRO A 30 -5.00 -20.58 -6.03
CA PRO A 30 -3.63 -20.94 -6.40
C PRO A 30 -2.75 -20.84 -5.16
N SER A 31 -2.13 -21.95 -4.75
CA SER A 31 -1.16 -21.94 -3.65
C SER A 31 -0.02 -20.99 -4.02
N PHE A 32 0.19 -19.96 -3.22
CA PHE A 32 1.30 -19.03 -3.42
C PHE A 32 2.61 -19.81 -3.33
N ARG A 33 3.29 -19.96 -4.47
CA ARG A 33 4.64 -20.50 -4.50
C ARG A 33 5.62 -19.35 -4.31
N SER A 34 6.41 -19.40 -3.25
CA SER A 34 7.54 -18.49 -3.10
C SER A 34 8.43 -18.55 -4.35
N PRO A 35 8.76 -17.41 -4.97
CA PRO A 35 9.64 -17.40 -6.14
C PRO A 35 11.02 -17.97 -5.78
N THR A 36 11.62 -18.66 -6.74
CA THR A 36 13.02 -19.11 -6.65
C THR A 36 13.98 -17.92 -6.62
N ALA A 37 15.21 -18.12 -6.15
CA ALA A 37 16.22 -17.06 -6.14
C ALA A 37 16.46 -16.43 -7.52
N THR A 38 16.47 -17.25 -8.59
CA THR A 38 16.60 -16.79 -9.97
C THR A 38 15.40 -15.96 -10.41
N GLU A 39 14.17 -16.38 -10.06
CA GLU A 39 12.97 -15.60 -10.34
C GLU A 39 13.00 -14.25 -9.60
N VAL A 40 13.35 -14.24 -8.31
CA VAL A 40 13.51 -12.99 -7.55
C VAL A 40 14.56 -12.08 -8.18
N PHE A 41 15.71 -12.62 -8.59
CA PHE A 41 16.76 -11.84 -9.24
C PHE A 41 16.27 -11.19 -10.55
N ASN A 42 15.57 -11.96 -11.38
CA ASN A 42 15.01 -11.48 -12.64
C ASN A 42 13.93 -10.41 -12.39
N LEU A 43 13.06 -10.63 -11.40
CA LEU A 43 11.98 -9.68 -11.05
C LEU A 43 12.52 -8.39 -10.44
N ARG A 44 13.57 -8.46 -9.62
CA ARG A 44 14.30 -7.27 -9.13
C ARG A 44 14.94 -6.49 -10.27
N SER A 45 15.59 -7.18 -11.19
CA SER A 45 16.19 -6.57 -12.39
C SER A 45 15.12 -5.88 -13.23
N LYS A 46 13.98 -6.54 -13.44
CA LYS A 46 12.84 -5.96 -14.16
C LYS A 46 12.26 -4.74 -13.45
N CYS A 47 12.16 -4.78 -12.13
CA CYS A 47 11.70 -3.66 -11.32
C CYS A 47 12.65 -2.45 -11.44
N ALA A 48 13.96 -2.68 -11.48
CA ALA A 48 14.94 -1.63 -11.75
C ALA A 48 14.75 -1.00 -13.14
N GLU A 49 14.54 -1.81 -14.19
CA GLU A 49 14.25 -1.30 -15.54
C GLU A 49 12.97 -0.44 -15.58
N LEU A 50 11.92 -0.84 -14.88
CA LEU A 50 10.68 -0.06 -14.76
C LEU A 50 10.92 1.25 -14.03
N GLY A 51 11.74 1.23 -12.98
CA GLY A 51 12.19 2.41 -12.26
C GLY A 51 12.95 3.40 -13.14
N GLU A 52 13.92 2.92 -13.91
CA GLU A 52 14.66 3.71 -14.89
C GLU A 52 13.74 4.34 -15.94
N LYS A 53 12.73 3.60 -16.40
CA LYS A 53 11.72 4.13 -17.33
C LYS A 53 10.92 5.27 -16.71
N ILE A 54 10.47 5.12 -15.47
CA ILE A 54 9.77 6.20 -14.73
C ILE A 54 10.68 7.42 -14.58
N MET A 55 11.93 7.22 -14.17
CA MET A 55 12.89 8.31 -14.01
C MET A 55 13.12 9.06 -15.32
N LYS A 56 13.36 8.35 -16.43
CA LYS A 56 13.60 8.97 -17.76
C LYS A 56 12.39 9.75 -18.26
N ASN A 57 11.18 9.21 -18.08
CA ASN A 57 9.95 9.83 -18.55
C ASN A 57 9.48 11.00 -17.68
N THR A 58 9.95 11.11 -16.44
CA THR A 58 9.60 12.23 -15.57
C THR A 58 10.38 13.49 -15.97
N VAL A 59 9.70 14.47 -16.54
CA VAL A 59 10.29 15.77 -16.87
C VAL A 59 10.35 16.63 -15.60
N ILE A 60 11.51 17.22 -15.33
CA ILE A 60 11.74 18.15 -14.22
C ILE A 60 12.37 19.43 -14.77
N GLY A 61 12.25 20.55 -14.05
CA GLY A 61 12.90 21.80 -14.44
C GLY A 61 14.43 21.71 -14.42
N ASP A 62 15.10 22.52 -15.24
CA ASP A 62 16.56 22.45 -15.48
C ASP A 62 17.42 22.60 -14.20
N GLU A 63 16.91 23.30 -13.19
CA GLU A 63 17.59 23.50 -11.90
C GLU A 63 17.44 22.31 -10.92
N LEU A 64 16.58 21.35 -11.25
CA LEU A 64 16.27 20.21 -10.39
C LEU A 64 17.13 19.00 -10.75
N LYS A 65 17.41 18.19 -9.74
CA LYS A 65 18.00 16.86 -9.86
C LYS A 65 16.94 15.82 -9.52
N LYS A 66 17.14 14.62 -10.05
CA LYS A 66 16.33 13.45 -9.70
C LYS A 66 17.21 12.22 -9.53
N GLU A 67 16.77 11.32 -8.67
CA GLU A 67 17.30 9.98 -8.51
C GLU A 67 16.14 8.99 -8.37
N GLN A 68 16.41 7.73 -8.67
CA GLN A 68 15.43 6.67 -8.55
C GLN A 68 16.00 5.48 -7.80
N LEU A 69 15.16 4.85 -6.98
CA LEU A 69 15.42 3.58 -6.33
C LEU A 69 14.21 2.66 -6.51
N SER A 70 14.46 1.39 -6.83
CA SER A 70 13.41 0.37 -7.02
C SER A 70 13.52 -0.72 -5.96
N HIS A 71 12.37 -1.23 -5.52
CA HIS A 71 12.26 -2.34 -4.60
C HIS A 71 11.18 -3.32 -5.09
N TYR A 72 11.58 -4.56 -5.39
CA TYR A 72 10.63 -5.63 -5.69
C TYR A 72 10.36 -6.46 -4.43
N GLU A 73 9.09 -6.55 -4.04
CA GLU A 73 8.57 -7.30 -2.89
C GLU A 73 8.03 -8.66 -3.36
N PRO A 74 8.73 -9.78 -3.11
CA PRO A 74 8.33 -11.10 -3.58
C PRO A 74 7.02 -11.62 -2.98
N LYS A 75 6.67 -11.25 -1.75
CA LYS A 75 5.46 -11.74 -1.06
C LYS A 75 4.19 -11.22 -1.71
N THR A 76 4.21 -9.97 -2.16
CA THR A 76 3.06 -9.34 -2.81
C THR A 76 3.18 -9.34 -4.33
N ASN A 77 4.35 -9.73 -4.87
CA ASN A 77 4.68 -9.66 -6.30
C ASN A 77 4.51 -8.23 -6.85
N ARG A 78 5.03 -7.24 -6.11
CA ARG A 78 4.91 -5.82 -6.44
C ARG A 78 6.26 -5.15 -6.60
N CYS A 79 6.34 -4.25 -7.58
CA CYS A 79 7.49 -3.38 -7.78
C CYS A 79 7.15 -1.98 -7.26
N TYR A 80 7.91 -1.50 -6.29
CA TYR A 80 7.82 -0.14 -5.77
C TYR A 80 8.99 0.69 -6.27
N VAL A 81 8.71 1.91 -6.68
CA VAL A 81 9.71 2.82 -7.24
C VAL A 81 9.63 4.13 -6.48
N ARG A 82 10.72 4.50 -5.80
CA ARG A 82 10.88 5.84 -5.23
C ARG A 82 11.62 6.73 -6.22
N LEU A 83 11.01 7.87 -6.54
CA LEU A 83 11.66 8.94 -7.30
C LEU A 83 11.84 10.14 -6.35
N THR A 84 13.08 10.56 -6.11
CA THR A 84 13.37 11.80 -5.38
C THR A 84 13.69 12.89 -6.40
N VAL A 85 13.14 14.09 -6.20
CA VAL A 85 13.44 15.30 -6.97
C VAL A 85 13.85 16.40 -6.00
N TRP A 86 14.94 17.11 -6.24
CA TRP A 86 15.40 18.17 -5.35
C TRP A 86 16.18 19.26 -6.09
N LYS A 87 16.24 20.45 -5.50
CA LYS A 87 17.13 21.54 -5.97
C LYS A 87 18.55 21.31 -5.41
N ALA A 88 19.56 21.26 -6.28
CA ALA A 88 20.94 20.99 -5.87
C ALA A 88 21.64 22.19 -5.22
N ASN A 89 21.24 23.42 -5.57
CA ASN A 89 21.83 24.66 -5.08
C ASN A 89 20.86 25.36 -4.15
N LEU A 90 21.15 25.32 -2.85
CA LEU A 90 20.34 25.96 -1.81
C LEU A 90 20.86 27.37 -1.51
N GLY A 91 20.36 28.37 -2.25
CA GLY A 91 20.26 29.71 -1.67
C GLY A 91 19.30 29.67 -0.47
N LYS A 92 19.53 30.48 0.56
CA LYS A 92 18.60 30.56 1.70
C LYS A 92 17.21 30.98 1.17
N GLY A 93 16.23 30.09 1.27
CA GLY A 93 14.85 30.35 0.86
C GLY A 93 14.35 29.49 -0.30
N ASP A 94 15.24 28.81 -1.04
CA ASP A 94 14.89 28.06 -2.26
C ASP A 94 14.80 26.53 -2.02
N GLU A 95 14.36 26.10 -0.84
CA GLU A 95 14.20 24.66 -0.58
C GLU A 95 13.13 24.09 -1.51
N TYR A 96 13.51 23.10 -2.32
CA TYR A 96 12.59 22.22 -3.03
C TYR A 96 13.07 20.78 -2.89
N PHE A 97 12.21 19.94 -2.32
CA PHE A 97 12.39 18.51 -2.22
C PHE A 97 11.06 17.82 -2.41
N GLN A 98 11.03 16.77 -3.22
CA GLN A 98 9.86 15.97 -3.45
C GLN A 98 10.25 14.50 -3.54
N GLN A 99 9.45 13.63 -2.94
CA GLN A 99 9.54 12.19 -3.18
C GLN A 99 8.19 11.66 -3.62
N TYR A 100 8.23 10.78 -4.61
CA TYR A 100 7.11 10.00 -5.07
C TYR A 100 7.38 8.53 -4.82
N LEU A 101 6.34 7.80 -4.42
CA LEU A 101 6.30 6.36 -4.49
C LEU A 101 5.35 5.96 -5.63
N PHE A 102 5.87 5.19 -6.56
CA PHE A 102 5.13 4.61 -7.66
C PHE A 102 4.98 3.10 -7.46
N ASP A 103 3.85 2.57 -7.95
CA ASP A 103 3.82 1.20 -8.43
C ASP A 103 4.56 1.14 -9.76
N GLY A 104 5.73 0.50 -9.78
CA GLY A 104 6.57 0.37 -10.96
C GLY A 104 5.92 -0.43 -12.09
N GLN A 105 4.97 -1.31 -11.80
CA GLN A 105 4.29 -2.13 -12.81
C GLN A 105 3.23 -1.33 -13.58
N THR A 106 2.51 -0.45 -12.89
CA THR A 106 1.40 0.32 -13.48
C THR A 106 1.76 1.77 -13.78
N GLY A 107 2.80 2.31 -13.13
CA GLY A 107 3.15 3.73 -13.15
C GLY A 107 2.24 4.59 -12.27
N GLN A 108 1.33 3.99 -11.48
CA GLN A 108 0.46 4.73 -10.57
C GLN A 108 1.27 5.33 -9.41
N VAL A 109 0.99 6.59 -9.07
CA VAL A 109 1.51 7.20 -7.84
C VAL A 109 0.73 6.65 -6.65
N LEU A 110 1.43 6.10 -5.68
CA LEU A 110 0.88 5.54 -4.44
C LEU A 110 1.02 6.50 -3.27
N ALA A 111 2.06 7.32 -3.25
CA ALA A 111 2.22 8.38 -2.27
C ALA A 111 3.18 9.48 -2.78
N ALA A 112 3.08 10.66 -2.20
CA ALA A 112 4.01 11.75 -2.43
C ALA A 112 4.27 12.54 -1.14
N ILE A 113 5.47 13.09 -1.01
CA ILE A 113 5.80 14.11 -0.01
C ILE A 113 6.53 15.27 -0.67
N ARG A 114 6.32 16.48 -0.16
CA ARG A 114 6.98 17.70 -0.62
C ARG A 114 7.46 18.52 0.57
N ARG A 115 8.64 19.11 0.42
CA ARG A 115 9.14 20.20 1.24
C ARG A 115 9.47 21.36 0.32
N GLU A 116 8.83 22.49 0.55
CA GLU A 116 9.03 23.68 -0.26
C GLU A 116 8.87 24.93 0.59
N HIS A 117 9.86 25.82 0.56
CA HIS A 117 9.84 27.09 1.30
C HIS A 117 9.45 26.93 2.79
N GLY A 118 9.93 25.86 3.44
CA GLY A 118 9.63 25.54 4.83
C GLY A 118 8.26 24.91 5.09
N VAL A 119 7.43 24.73 4.06
CA VAL A 119 6.15 24.02 4.14
C VAL A 119 6.36 22.55 3.80
N ARG A 120 5.74 21.66 4.58
CA ARG A 120 5.75 20.22 4.35
C ARG A 120 4.35 19.74 4.05
N SER A 121 4.19 18.86 3.06
CA SER A 121 2.91 18.22 2.74
C SER A 121 3.12 16.79 2.26
N GLY A 122 2.09 15.96 2.38
CA GLY A 122 2.14 14.59 1.89
C GLY A 122 0.76 14.05 1.54
N ASP A 123 0.73 13.07 0.65
CA ASP A 123 -0.49 12.40 0.20
C ASP A 123 -0.22 10.90 0.08
N ILE A 124 -1.19 10.08 0.47
CA ILE A 124 -1.23 8.65 0.19
C ILE A 124 -2.45 8.39 -0.70
N TYR A 125 -2.20 7.94 -1.92
CA TYR A 125 -3.22 7.71 -2.94
C TYR A 125 -3.73 6.27 -2.85
N SER A 126 -4.46 5.95 -1.78
CA SER A 126 -5.23 4.72 -1.67
C SER A 126 -6.73 5.01 -1.61
N ASP A 127 -7.55 4.00 -1.87
CA ASP A 127 -9.01 4.07 -1.68
C ASP A 127 -9.41 3.13 -0.52
N PRO A 128 -9.96 3.67 0.59
CA PRO A 128 -10.13 5.09 0.89
C PRO A 128 -8.79 5.79 1.18
N SER A 129 -8.74 7.11 1.00
CA SER A 129 -7.55 7.90 1.36
C SER A 129 -7.40 7.92 2.89
N PRO A 130 -6.25 7.50 3.45
CA PRO A 130 -6.05 7.43 4.88
C PRO A 130 -5.76 8.82 5.48
N SER A 131 -5.38 9.81 4.65
CA SER A 131 -4.92 11.10 5.15
C SER A 131 -6.10 12.02 5.53
N GLN A 132 -6.32 12.14 6.83
CA GLN A 132 -7.06 13.21 7.49
C GLN A 132 -6.12 13.79 8.56
N GLY A 133 -5.79 15.08 8.49
CA GLY A 133 -4.83 15.67 9.43
C GLY A 133 -4.29 17.01 8.93
N ASN A 134 -3.42 17.64 9.71
CA ASN A 134 -2.71 18.84 9.23
C ASN A 134 -1.55 18.46 8.28
N SER A 135 -1.01 19.45 7.58
CA SER A 135 -0.02 19.23 6.52
C SER A 135 1.27 18.53 7.00
N ASP A 136 1.70 18.78 8.24
CA ASP A 136 2.89 18.16 8.84
C ASP A 136 2.63 16.69 9.20
N GLU A 137 1.44 16.37 9.72
CA GLU A 137 0.99 14.99 9.98
C GLU A 137 0.92 14.19 8.68
N MET A 138 0.30 14.77 7.64
CA MET A 138 0.19 14.15 6.33
C MET A 138 1.58 13.90 5.68
N TYR A 139 2.52 14.84 5.85
CA TYR A 139 3.90 14.65 5.43
C TYR A 139 4.55 13.45 6.15
N LEU A 140 4.36 13.33 7.46
CA LEU A 140 4.94 12.26 8.26
C LEU A 140 4.35 10.90 7.86
N ASP A 141 3.03 10.79 7.74
CA ASP A 141 2.34 9.55 7.37
C ASP A 141 2.77 9.06 5.98
N ALA A 142 2.79 9.95 5.00
CA ALA A 142 3.27 9.61 3.66
C ALA A 142 4.76 9.26 3.66
N SER A 143 5.60 9.96 4.44
CA SER A 143 7.04 9.62 4.57
C SER A 143 7.25 8.21 5.15
N ILE A 144 6.46 7.83 6.16
CA ILE A 144 6.49 6.51 6.78
C ILE A 144 6.04 5.46 5.76
N PHE A 145 4.92 5.70 5.08
CA PHE A 145 4.41 4.79 4.06
C PHE A 145 5.43 4.56 2.94
N ILE A 146 6.02 5.61 2.37
CA ILE A 146 7.08 5.52 1.36
C ILE A 146 8.25 4.67 1.89
N SER A 147 8.67 4.89 3.14
CA SER A 147 9.78 4.17 3.74
C SER A 147 9.47 2.68 3.93
N GLN A 148 8.25 2.35 4.36
CA GLN A 148 7.80 0.97 4.54
C GLN A 148 7.76 0.21 3.20
N MET A 149 7.19 0.80 2.15
CA MET A 149 7.09 0.15 0.84
C MET A 149 8.45 -0.04 0.14
N MET A 150 9.46 0.74 0.54
CA MET A 150 10.83 0.66 0.02
C MET A 150 11.79 -0.12 0.94
N ALA A 151 11.32 -0.65 2.06
CA ALA A 151 12.16 -1.39 3.00
C ALA A 151 12.55 -2.76 2.41
N TYR A 152 13.83 -3.13 2.52
CA TYR A 152 14.24 -4.49 2.21
C TYR A 152 13.95 -5.43 3.38
N ASP A 153 13.50 -6.65 3.07
CA ASP A 153 13.41 -7.81 3.98
C ASP A 153 14.81 -8.29 4.48
N ARG A 154 15.66 -7.41 5.00
CA ARG A 154 16.99 -7.76 5.59
C ARG A 154 16.89 -8.27 7.03
N GLN A 155 15.80 -8.96 7.37
CA GLN A 155 15.69 -9.71 8.61
C GLN A 155 15.51 -11.18 8.28
N GLN A 156 16.64 -11.87 8.12
CA GLN A 156 16.77 -13.31 8.33
C GLN A 156 18.06 -13.55 9.10
#